data_AF-A0A816EH49-F1
#
_entry.id   AF-A0A816EH49-F1
#
_cell.length_a   1.000
_cell.length_b   1.000
_cell.length_c   1.000
_cell.angle_alpha   90.00
_cell.angle_beta   90.00
_cell.angle_gamma   90.00
#
_symmetry.space_group_name_H-M   'P 1'
#
loop_
_entity.id
_entity.type
_entity.pdbx_description
1 polymer ?
#
loop_
_entity_poly.entity_id
_entity_poly.type
_entity_poly.pdbx_seq_one_letter_code
_entity_poly.pdbx_strand_id
1 'polypeptide(L)'
;WVFTFLSAIPILVYYYQVCFFYNDHGDDHWVWIYVLCILVVIPMVFILIFNSIIFVFVRSSTRRIRQAKIATTIPGSATLSQQHTRDVHLLKHILFLFVVFILGWGPLYIIVILPDYILAALPSWLPLPLQVPPAISCMVQIADLFIYNREIRQYLKQQIYHCLHLA
;
A
#
# COMPACT_ATOMS: atom_id res chain seq x y z
N TRP A 1 9.00 -8.08 -8.80
CA TRP A 1 10.45 -7.91 -9.01
C TRP A 1 10.81 -7.66 -10.47
N VAL A 2 10.66 -8.63 -11.39
CA VAL A 2 10.98 -8.39 -12.83
C VAL A 2 10.18 -7.24 -13.41
N PHE A 3 8.85 -7.23 -13.23
CA PHE A 3 8.01 -6.12 -13.70
C PHE A 3 8.45 -4.77 -13.11
N THR A 4 8.69 -4.71 -11.80
CA THR A 4 9.17 -3.51 -11.10
C THR A 4 10.48 -2.99 -11.70
N PHE A 5 11.43 -3.89 -11.95
CA PHE A 5 12.71 -3.57 -12.56
C PHE A 5 12.52 -3.02 -13.98
N LEU A 6 11.75 -3.71 -14.83
CA LEU A 6 11.47 -3.29 -16.20
C LEU A 6 10.74 -1.94 -16.24
N SER A 7 9.77 -1.72 -15.35
CA SER A 7 9.04 -0.45 -15.26
C SER A 7 9.90 0.72 -14.77
N ALA A 8 11.03 0.46 -14.10
CA ALA A 8 11.96 1.47 -13.65
C ALA A 8 12.99 1.88 -14.71
N ILE A 9 13.17 1.09 -15.78
CA ILE A 9 14.15 1.37 -16.84
C ILE A 9 13.93 2.75 -17.49
N PRO A 10 12.71 3.16 -17.90
CA PRO A 10 12.49 4.48 -18.48
C PRO A 10 12.92 5.62 -17.55
N ILE A 11 12.70 5.46 -16.25
CA ILE A 11 13.09 6.45 -15.23
C ILE A 11 14.61 6.51 -15.09
N LEU A 12 15.29 5.35 -15.06
CA LEU A 12 16.74 5.27 -14.98
C LEU A 12 17.42 5.90 -16.20
N VAL A 13 16.90 5.63 -17.40
CA VAL A 13 17.41 6.20 -18.65
C VAL A 13 17.23 7.71 -18.67
N TYR A 14 16.05 8.20 -18.27
CA TYR A 14 15.78 9.63 -18.15
C TYR A 14 16.74 10.32 -17.15
N TYR A 15 16.91 9.74 -15.96
CA TYR A 15 17.80 10.30 -14.93
C TYR A 15 19.26 10.34 -15.39
N TYR A 16 19.70 9.30 -16.11
CA TYR A 16 21.02 9.27 -16.72
C TYR A 16 21.20 10.39 -17.77
N GLN A 17 20.19 10.65 -18.60
CA GLN A 17 20.23 11.73 -19.58
C GLN A 17 20.30 13.10 -18.90
N VAL A 18 19.44 13.38 -17.91
CA VAL A 18 19.42 14.66 -17.17
C VAL A 18 20.74 14.93 -16.44
N CYS A 19 21.34 13.91 -15.79
CA CYS A 19 22.55 14.10 -15.01
C CYS A 19 23.84 14.21 -15.85
N PHE A 20 23.91 13.55 -17.02
CA PHE A 20 25.14 13.46 -17.80
C PHE A 20 25.13 14.27 -19.10
N PHE A 21 23.96 14.49 -19.70
CA PHE A 21 23.81 15.24 -20.93
C PHE A 21 22.99 16.50 -20.63
N TYR A 22 23.70 17.57 -20.26
CA TYR A 22 23.17 18.90 -19.98
C TYR A 22 22.57 19.52 -21.25
N ASN A 23 21.45 19.00 -21.71
CA ASN A 23 20.73 19.52 -22.86
C ASN A 23 19.30 19.86 -22.46
N ASP A 24 19.03 21.15 -22.59
CA ASP A 24 17.77 21.85 -22.58
C ASP A 24 16.64 21.03 -23.24
N HIS A 25 15.84 20.34 -22.43
CA HIS A 25 14.66 19.63 -22.88
C HIS A 25 13.45 20.18 -22.12
N GLY A 26 12.63 20.94 -22.87
CA GLY A 26 11.36 21.45 -22.40
C GLY A 26 10.39 20.33 -22.04
N ASP A 27 9.60 20.60 -21.01
CA ASP A 27 8.37 19.89 -20.63
C ASP A 27 8.48 18.35 -20.54
N ASP A 28 9.40 17.86 -19.70
CA ASP A 28 9.51 16.45 -19.31
C ASP A 28 8.40 15.97 -18.34
N HIS A 29 7.21 16.58 -18.42
CA HIS A 29 6.04 16.21 -17.63
C HIS A 29 5.59 14.75 -17.87
N TRP A 30 5.93 14.18 -19.04
CA TRP A 30 5.56 12.80 -19.39
C TRP A 30 6.16 11.76 -18.43
N VAL A 31 7.39 11.98 -17.93
CA VAL A 31 8.05 11.05 -17.00
C VAL A 31 7.28 11.00 -15.69
N TRP A 32 6.87 12.16 -15.18
CA TRP A 32 6.12 12.27 -13.95
C TRP A 32 4.72 11.69 -14.06
N ILE A 33 4.05 11.86 -15.21
CA ILE A 33 2.78 11.18 -15.52
C ILE A 33 3.00 9.66 -15.56
N TYR A 34 4.06 9.18 -16.21
CA TYR A 34 4.39 7.76 -16.28
C TYR A 34 4.61 7.16 -14.87
N VAL A 35 5.40 7.83 -14.03
CA VAL A 35 5.66 7.43 -12.64
C VAL A 35 4.37 7.36 -11.84
N LEU A 36 3.52 8.39 -11.93
CA LEU A 36 2.21 8.42 -11.26
C LEU A 36 1.32 7.24 -11.71
N CYS A 37 1.28 6.97 -13.02
CA CYS A 37 0.46 5.90 -13.57
C CYS A 37 0.90 4.53 -13.05
N ILE A 38 2.20 4.23 -13.12
CA ILE A 38 2.75 2.92 -12.75
C ILE A 38 2.73 2.70 -11.24
N LEU A 39 3.06 3.71 -10.44
CA LEU A 39 3.24 3.55 -8.99
C LEU A 39 1.96 3.81 -8.18
N VAL A 40 1.02 4.60 -8.70
CA VAL A 40 -0.19 4.99 -7.96
C VAL A 40 -1.46 4.54 -8.65
N VAL A 41 -1.71 5.01 -9.88
CA VAL A 41 -3.01 4.86 -10.53
C VAL A 41 -3.33 3.39 -10.82
N ILE A 42 -2.40 2.67 -11.45
CA ILE A 42 -2.60 1.26 -11.79
C ILE A 42 -2.79 0.41 -10.52
N PRO A 43 -1.89 0.45 -9.52
CA PRO A 43 -2.09 -0.27 -8.26
C PRO A 43 -3.41 0.10 -7.55
N MET A 44 -3.76 1.38 -7.51
CA MET A 44 -5.02 1.85 -6.92
C MET A 44 -6.23 1.25 -7.61
N VAL A 45 -6.27 1.26 -8.95
CA VAL A 45 -7.37 0.68 -9.73
C VAL A 45 -7.49 -0.82 -9.47
N PHE A 46 -6.38 -1.56 -9.53
CA PHE A 46 -6.38 -3.00 -9.25
C PHE A 46 -6.87 -3.30 -7.84
N ILE A 47 -6.35 -2.60 -6.83
CA ILE A 47 -6.73 -2.82 -5.42
C ILE A 47 -8.22 -2.48 -5.20
N LEU A 48 -8.72 -1.40 -5.79
CA LEU A 48 -10.13 -1.04 -5.71
C LEU A 48 -11.03 -2.08 -6.39
N ILE A 49 -10.66 -2.56 -7.57
CA ILE A 49 -11.39 -3.61 -8.30
C ILE A 49 -11.43 -4.89 -7.46
N PHE A 50 -10.27 -5.38 -7.00
CA PHE A 50 -10.21 -6.62 -6.23
C PHE A 50 -10.95 -6.51 -4.89
N ASN A 51 -10.77 -5.41 -4.16
CA ASN A 51 -11.50 -5.19 -2.91
C ASN A 51 -13.01 -5.11 -3.14
N SER A 52 -13.46 -4.49 -4.23
CA SER A 52 -14.88 -4.43 -4.59
C SER A 52 -15.45 -5.81 -4.90
N ILE A 53 -14.73 -6.62 -5.69
CA ILE A 53 -15.11 -8.01 -6.01
C ILE A 53 -15.20 -8.83 -4.73
N ILE A 54 -14.17 -8.79 -3.88
CA ILE A 54 -14.14 -9.54 -2.62
C ILE A 54 -15.26 -9.07 -1.71
N PHE A 55 -15.51 -7.77 -1.60
CA PHE A 55 -16.59 -7.24 -0.77
C PHE A 55 -17.97 -7.70 -1.23
N VAL A 56 -18.24 -7.66 -2.54
CA VAL A 56 -19.49 -8.16 -3.12
C VAL A 56 -19.63 -9.66 -2.88
N PHE A 57 -18.56 -10.43 -3.08
CA PHE A 57 -18.53 -11.87 -2.85
C PHE A 57 -18.82 -12.22 -1.38
N VAL A 58 -18.12 -11.57 -0.44
CA VAL A 58 -18.30 -11.73 1.01
C VAL A 58 -19.73 -11.39 1.39
N ARG A 59 -20.26 -10.23 0.98
CA ARG A 59 -21.64 -9.81 1.29
C ARG A 59 -22.68 -10.80 0.74
N SER A 60 -22.48 -11.31 -0.47
CA SER A 60 -23.37 -12.32 -1.06
C SER A 60 -23.33 -13.64 -0.27
N SER A 61 -22.17 -14.01 0.27
CA SER A 61 -21.96 -15.24 1.04
C SER A 61 -22.52 -15.12 2.45
N THR A 62 -22.31 -13.98 3.12
CA THR A 62 -22.90 -13.70 4.44
C THR A 62 -24.43 -13.72 4.37
N ARG A 63 -25.04 -13.16 3.31
CA ARG A 63 -26.50 -13.20 3.12
C ARG A 63 -27.03 -14.63 3.00
N ARG A 64 -26.37 -15.48 2.22
CA ARG A 64 -26.73 -16.90 2.04
C ARG A 64 -26.60 -17.70 3.33
N ILE A 65 -25.49 -17.53 4.06
CA ILE A 65 -25.24 -18.25 5.32
C ILE A 65 -26.23 -17.80 6.40
N ARG A 66 -26.56 -16.50 6.48
CA ARG A 66 -27.53 -16.00 7.46
C ARG A 66 -28.93 -16.56 7.23
N GLN A 67 -29.33 -16.72 5.97
CA GLN A 67 -30.60 -17.37 5.61
C GLN A 67 -30.59 -18.87 5.92
N ALA A 68 -29.49 -19.58 5.65
CA ALA A 68 -29.34 -21.00 6.00
C ALA A 68 -29.32 -21.24 7.52
N LYS A 69 -28.72 -20.33 8.31
CA LYS A 69 -28.64 -20.44 9.78
C LYS A 69 -29.97 -20.17 10.48
N ILE A 70 -30.83 -19.33 9.88
CA ILE A 70 -32.21 -19.10 10.34
C ILE A 70 -33.11 -20.29 9.99
N ALA A 71 -32.85 -20.98 8.87
CA ALA A 71 -33.64 -22.12 8.42
C ALA A 71 -33.24 -23.47 9.07
N THR A 72 -32.02 -23.58 9.60
CA THR A 72 -31.49 -24.86 10.09
C THR A 72 -30.58 -24.67 11.31
N THR A 73 -31.14 -24.95 12.50
CA THR A 73 -30.41 -25.03 13.77
C THR A 73 -29.52 -26.29 13.80
N ILE A 74 -28.52 -26.39 12.92
CA ILE A 74 -27.64 -27.56 12.84
C ILE A 74 -26.40 -27.34 13.72
N PRO A 75 -26.14 -28.24 14.71
CA PRO A 75 -24.93 -28.20 15.52
C PRO A 75 -23.74 -28.67 14.68
N GLY A 76 -22.95 -27.72 14.19
CA GLY A 76 -21.81 -27.95 13.29
C GLY A 76 -21.29 -26.71 12.57
N SER A 77 -22.06 -25.61 12.53
CA SER A 77 -21.69 -24.37 11.81
C SER A 77 -20.60 -23.49 12.46
N ALA A 78 -20.02 -23.91 13.59
CA ALA A 78 -19.04 -23.11 14.32
C ALA A 78 -17.73 -22.91 13.54
N THR A 79 -17.27 -23.91 12.80
CA THR A 79 -16.00 -23.86 12.04
C THR A 79 -16.08 -22.95 10.81
N LEU A 80 -17.18 -23.03 10.04
CA LEU A 80 -17.45 -22.15 8.88
C LEU A 80 -17.58 -20.68 9.27
N SER A 81 -18.20 -20.42 10.43
CA SER A 81 -18.31 -19.08 11.02
C SER A 81 -16.94 -18.48 11.36
N GLN A 82 -16.03 -19.30 11.89
CA GLN A 82 -14.71 -18.88 12.34
C GLN A 82 -13.74 -18.57 11.18
N GLN A 83 -13.86 -19.27 10.06
CA GLN A 83 -13.06 -18.98 8.86
C GLN A 83 -13.50 -17.67 8.20
N HIS A 84 -14.80 -17.39 8.15
CA HIS A 84 -15.33 -16.16 7.57
C HIS A 84 -14.89 -14.90 8.33
N THR A 85 -14.80 -14.95 9.66
CA THR A 85 -14.33 -13.80 10.45
C THR A 85 -12.86 -13.50 10.23
N ARG A 86 -12.02 -14.52 10.04
CA ARG A 86 -10.59 -14.36 9.72
C ARG A 86 -10.41 -13.66 8.37
N ASP A 87 -11.13 -14.08 7.34
CA ASP A 87 -10.98 -13.53 5.98
C ASP A 87 -11.47 -12.07 5.93
N VAL A 88 -12.54 -11.72 6.65
CA VAL A 88 -13.01 -10.33 6.80
C VAL A 88 -12.00 -9.46 7.54
N HIS A 89 -11.35 -10.00 8.58
CA HIS A 89 -10.32 -9.29 9.32
C HIS A 89 -9.08 -9.01 8.45
N LEU A 90 -8.64 -10.01 7.68
CA LEU A 90 -7.54 -9.87 6.72
C LEU A 90 -7.87 -8.85 5.62
N LEU A 91 -9.11 -8.84 5.10
CA LEU A 91 -9.55 -7.84 4.13
C LEU A 91 -9.50 -6.42 4.70
N LYS A 92 -10.01 -6.20 5.92
CA LYS A 92 -9.93 -4.90 6.60
C LYS A 92 -8.49 -4.43 6.78
N HIS A 93 -7.60 -5.36 7.09
CA HIS A 93 -6.18 -5.09 7.27
C HIS A 93 -5.49 -4.70 5.95
N ILE A 94 -5.73 -5.43 4.86
CA ILE A 94 -5.24 -5.07 3.52
C ILE A 94 -5.73 -3.67 3.12
N LEU A 95 -7.00 -3.36 3.39
CA LEU A 95 -7.57 -2.04 3.11
C LEU A 95 -6.89 -0.95 3.95
N PHE A 96 -6.64 -1.20 5.24
CA PHE A 96 -5.90 -0.29 6.10
C PHE A 96 -4.50 0.01 5.54
N LEU A 97 -3.73 -1.03 5.18
CA LEU A 97 -2.40 -0.86 4.58
C LEU A 97 -2.45 -0.06 3.29
N PHE A 98 -3.46 -0.28 2.46
CA PHE A 98 -3.66 0.49 1.23
C PHE A 98 -3.95 1.97 1.51
N VAL A 99 -4.81 2.28 2.49
CA VAL A 99 -5.08 3.67 2.88
C VAL A 99 -3.82 4.35 3.40
N VAL A 100 -3.03 3.68 4.24
CA VAL A 100 -1.74 4.17 4.74
C VAL A 100 -0.76 4.43 3.59
N PHE A 101 -0.75 3.57 2.56
CA PHE A 101 0.06 3.79 1.36
C PHE A 101 -0.39 5.04 0.59
N ILE A 102 -1.68 5.18 0.29
CA ILE A 102 -2.21 6.35 -0.45
C ILE A 102 -1.97 7.65 0.31
N LEU A 103 -2.18 7.68 1.63
CA LEU A 103 -1.94 8.88 2.44
C LEU A 103 -0.45 9.23 2.55
N GLY A 104 0.42 8.23 2.55
CA GLY A 104 1.87 8.45 2.56
C GLY A 104 2.39 8.97 1.22
N TRP A 105 2.00 8.34 0.12
CA TRP A 105 2.62 8.57 -1.18
C TRP A 105 1.84 9.54 -2.06
N GLY A 106 0.52 9.61 -1.92
CA GLY A 106 -0.36 10.47 -2.73
C GLY A 106 0.06 11.95 -2.74
N PRO A 107 0.30 12.60 -1.58
CA PRO A 107 0.69 14.00 -1.55
C PRO A 107 1.96 14.32 -2.34
N LEU A 108 2.96 13.43 -2.30
CA LEU A 108 4.21 13.58 -3.04
C LEU A 108 3.96 13.54 -4.55
N TYR A 109 3.18 12.58 -5.02
CA TYR A 109 2.89 12.46 -6.44
C TYR A 109 1.95 13.54 -6.97
N ILE A 110 1.09 14.12 -6.14
CA ILE A 110 0.24 15.27 -6.53
C ILE A 110 1.09 16.49 -6.85
N ILE A 111 2.12 16.78 -6.05
CA ILE A 111 2.98 17.95 -6.28
C ILE A 111 3.80 17.81 -7.55
N VAL A 112 4.27 16.60 -7.80
CA VAL A 112 5.09 16.25 -8.95
C VAL A 112 4.35 16.44 -10.29
N ILE A 113 3.02 16.39 -10.30
CA ILE A 113 2.21 16.64 -11.50
C ILE A 113 1.66 18.07 -11.59
N LEU A 114 1.90 18.92 -10.59
CA LEU A 114 1.45 20.30 -10.67
C LEU A 114 2.26 21.03 -11.75
N PRO A 115 1.59 21.82 -12.61
CA PRO A 115 2.29 22.68 -13.55
C PRO A 115 3.26 23.62 -12.84
N ASP A 116 4.36 23.94 -13.50
CA ASP A 116 5.46 24.74 -12.93
C ASP A 116 5.00 26.10 -12.41
N TYR A 117 4.01 26.72 -13.05
CA TYR A 117 3.46 28.00 -12.58
C TYR A 117 2.71 27.88 -11.25
N ILE A 118 2.09 26.72 -10.96
CA ILE A 118 1.47 26.45 -9.66
C ILE A 118 2.56 26.14 -8.65
N LEU A 119 3.55 25.34 -9.04
CA LEU A 119 4.67 24.97 -8.19
C LEU A 119 5.48 26.20 -7.75
N ALA A 120 5.71 27.15 -8.66
CA ALA A 120 6.38 28.42 -8.40
C ALA A 120 5.59 29.35 -7.45
N ALA A 121 4.27 29.18 -7.37
CA ALA A 121 3.42 29.89 -6.43
C ALA A 121 3.42 29.25 -5.02
N LEU A 122 3.96 28.04 -4.87
CA LEU A 122 4.04 27.38 -3.58
C LEU A 122 5.24 27.90 -2.76
N PRO A 123 5.12 27.93 -1.42
CA PRO A 123 6.25 28.27 -0.57
C PRO A 123 7.42 27.30 -0.77
N SER A 124 8.64 27.83 -0.88
CA SER A 124 9.86 27.03 -1.10
C SER A 124 10.15 25.99 -0.01
N TRP A 125 9.58 26.16 1.19
CA TRP A 125 9.69 25.20 2.29
C TRP A 125 8.70 24.03 2.17
N LEU A 126 7.65 24.13 1.34
CA LEU A 126 6.58 23.15 1.23
C LEU A 126 7.03 21.77 0.71
N PRO A 127 7.96 21.64 -0.25
CA PRO A 127 8.38 20.32 -0.75
C PRO A 127 9.00 19.42 0.31
N LEU A 128 9.67 19.99 1.33
CA LEU A 128 10.37 19.25 2.37
C LEU A 128 9.43 18.41 3.26
N PRO A 129 8.37 18.97 3.90
CA PRO A 129 7.44 18.19 4.70
C PRO A 129 6.67 17.15 3.89
N LEU A 130 6.57 17.30 2.56
CA LEU A 130 5.88 16.33 1.70
C LEU A 130 6.70 15.07 1.38
N GLN A 131 8.00 15.07 1.69
CA GLN A 131 8.83 13.87 1.65
C GLN A 131 8.72 13.02 2.93
N VAL A 132 8.14 13.57 4.00
CA VAL A 132 8.00 12.88 5.30
C VAL A 132 6.89 11.81 5.30
N PRO A 133 5.68 12.04 4.73
CA PRO A 133 4.60 11.05 4.73
C PRO A 133 4.95 9.68 4.13
N PRO A 134 5.70 9.56 3.02
CA PRO A 134 6.15 8.25 2.53
C PRO A 134 6.97 7.47 3.55
N ALA A 135 7.90 8.13 4.23
CA ALA A 135 8.73 7.50 5.26
C ALA A 135 7.89 7.04 6.45
N ILE A 136 6.94 7.87 6.91
CA ILE A 136 5.99 7.50 7.97
C ILE A 136 5.15 6.30 7.54
N SER A 137 4.65 6.29 6.30
CA SER A 137 3.87 5.16 5.76
C SER A 137 4.64 3.85 5.79
N CYS A 138 5.92 3.87 5.38
CA CYS A 138 6.79 2.70 5.49
C CYS A 138 6.97 2.25 6.94
N MET A 139 7.18 3.19 7.88
CA MET A 139 7.32 2.86 9.31
C MET A 139 6.04 2.23 9.88
N VAL A 140 4.87 2.75 9.51
CA VAL A 140 3.58 2.17 9.92
C VAL A 140 3.43 0.75 9.37
N GLN A 141 3.80 0.50 8.10
CA GLN A 141 3.74 -0.85 7.51
C GLN A 141 4.68 -1.83 8.21
N ILE A 142 5.90 -1.39 8.56
CA ILE A 142 6.84 -2.21 9.33
C ILE A 142 6.28 -2.52 10.72
N ALA A 143 5.78 -1.51 11.43
CA ALA A 143 5.18 -1.68 12.76
C ALA A 143 3.98 -2.62 12.71
N ASP A 144 3.13 -2.46 11.72
CA ASP A 144 1.96 -3.31 11.48
C ASP A 144 2.36 -4.76 11.22
N LEU A 145 3.38 -5.02 10.38
CA LEU A 145 3.94 -6.36 10.16
C LEU A 145 4.38 -7.03 11.48
N PHE A 146 5.04 -6.30 12.37
CA PHE A 146 5.43 -6.80 13.69
C PHE A 146 4.23 -7.08 14.62
N ILE A 147 3.21 -6.22 14.57
CA ILE A 147 2.00 -6.32 15.40
C ILE A 147 1.06 -7.42 14.91
N TYR A 148 1.04 -7.75 13.62
CA TYR A 148 0.15 -8.78 13.09
C TYR A 148 0.81 -10.16 13.01
N ASN A 149 2.12 -10.22 12.77
CA ASN A 149 2.80 -11.49 12.62
C ASN A 149 3.23 -12.05 13.99
N ARG A 150 2.45 -13.02 14.49
CA ARG A 150 2.72 -13.69 15.77
C ARG A 150 4.05 -14.43 15.76
N GLU A 151 4.42 -15.05 14.64
CA GLU A 151 5.65 -15.84 14.51
C GLU A 151 6.89 -14.95 14.64
N ILE A 152 6.91 -13.82 13.91
CA ILE A 152 7.98 -12.83 14.01
C ILE A 152 8.14 -12.34 15.45
N ARG A 153 7.02 -12.07 16.13
CA ARG A 153 7.05 -11.61 17.53
C ARG A 153 7.56 -12.67 18.49
N GLN A 154 7.20 -13.93 18.29
CA GLN A 154 7.69 -15.04 19.09
C GLN A 154 9.18 -15.24 18.86
N TYR A 155 9.63 -15.22 17.60
CA TYR A 155 11.04 -15.31 17.24
C TYR A 155 11.87 -14.19 17.88
N LEU A 156 11.43 -12.92 17.76
CA LEU A 156 12.12 -11.80 18.39
C LEU A 156 12.15 -11.89 19.92
N LYS A 157 11.04 -12.28 20.54
CA LYS A 157 11.00 -12.48 22.00
C LYS A 157 11.98 -13.56 22.46
N GLN A 158 12.08 -14.66 21.72
CA GLN A 158 13.03 -15.75 22.02
C GLN A 158 14.47 -15.27 21.88
N GLN A 159 14.81 -14.53 20.82
CA GLN A 159 16.16 -13.99 20.62
C GLN A 159 16.54 -12.98 21.70
N ILE A 160 15.64 -12.04 22.04
CA ILE A 160 15.87 -11.07 23.11
C ILE A 160 16.07 -11.78 24.46
N TYR A 161 15.23 -12.76 24.78
CA TYR A 161 15.35 -13.52 26.03
C TYR A 161 16.68 -14.28 26.10
N HIS A 162 17.12 -14.88 24.99
CA HIS A 162 18.38 -15.60 24.93
C HIS A 162 19.59 -14.65 25.12
N CYS A 163 19.60 -13.49 24.45
CA CYS A 163 20.64 -12.48 24.66
C CYS A 163 20.66 -11.94 26.09
N LEU A 164 19.49 -11.74 26.71
CA LEU A 164 19.39 -11.18 28.06
C LEU A 164 19.75 -12.19 29.16
N HIS A 165 19.66 -13.49 28.88
CA HIS A 165 20.08 -14.56 29.80
C HIS A 165 21.59 -14.89 29.65
N LEU A 166 22.20 -14.52 28.52
CA LEU A 166 23.63 -14.70 28.28
C LEU A 166 24.49 -13.49 28.69
N ALA A 167 23.86 -12.34 28.96
CA ALA A 167 24.49 -11.11 29.45
C ALA A 167 24.42 -11.01 30.97
#